data_AF-A0A0Q8LUB7-F1
#
_entry.id   AF-A0A0Q8LUB7-F1
#
_cell.length_a   1.000
_cell.length_b   1.000
_cell.length_c   1.000
_cell.angle_alpha   90.00
_cell.angle_beta   90.00
_cell.angle_gamma   90.00
#
_symmetry.space_group_name_H-M   'P 1'
#
loop_
_entity.id
_entity.type
_entity.pdbx_description
1 polymer ?
#
loop_
_entity_poly.entity_id
_entity_poly.type
_entity_poly.pdbx_seq_one_letter_code
_entity_poly.pdbx_strand_id
1 'polypeptide(L)'
;MARQIEIAGKSGNRYRYTALEEDRILPPAGANYVICKPTSQGVDVLYVGETDSLARTVWRDQLAKAKDVYGDDADVLTRLNVRSAVRLAEQDDLIEEHQPPMNAEARA
;
A
#
# COMPACT_ATOMS: atom_id res chain seq x y z
N MET A 1 -0.03 7.21 -18.20
CA MET A 1 0.14 5.85 -17.63
C MET A 1 0.50 6.03 -16.18
N ALA A 2 -0.21 5.37 -15.26
CA ALA A 2 0.09 5.48 -13.83
C ALA A 2 1.48 4.90 -13.52
N ARG A 3 2.22 5.57 -12.62
CA ARG A 3 3.57 5.18 -12.22
C ARG A 3 3.54 3.79 -11.56
N GLN A 4 4.43 2.89 -12.00
CA GLN A 4 4.61 1.58 -11.38
C GLN A 4 5.86 1.58 -10.50
N ILE A 5 5.76 0.95 -9.34
CA ILE A 5 6.81 0.87 -8.33
C ILE A 5 6.95 -0.60 -7.91
N GLU A 6 8.18 -1.10 -7.87
CA GLU A 6 8.48 -2.44 -7.37
C GLU A 6 8.91 -2.35 -5.91
N ILE A 7 8.27 -3.15 -5.06
CA ILE A 7 8.56 -3.24 -3.64
C ILE A 7 8.96 -4.69 -3.33
N ALA A 8 10.11 -4.87 -2.69
CA ALA A 8 10.58 -6.18 -2.27
C ALA A 8 9.92 -6.59 -0.96
N GLY A 9 9.50 -7.84 -0.84
CA GLY A 9 9.08 -8.45 0.43
C GLY A 9 10.19 -9.29 1.05
N LYS A 10 9.97 -9.73 2.29
CA LYS A 10 10.97 -10.43 3.11
C LYS A 10 11.44 -11.74 2.49
N SER A 11 10.53 -12.41 1.80
CA SER A 11 10.72 -13.66 1.05
C SER A 11 11.65 -13.52 -0.16
N GLY A 12 11.97 -12.29 -0.58
CA GLY A 12 12.71 -11.98 -1.81
C GLY A 12 11.81 -11.77 -3.04
N ASN A 13 10.49 -11.94 -2.89
CA ASN A 13 9.53 -11.61 -3.94
C ASN A 13 9.53 -10.10 -4.23
N ARG A 14 9.25 -9.74 -5.49
CA ARG A 14 9.06 -8.34 -5.90
C ARG A 14 7.63 -8.12 -6.36
N TYR A 15 6.94 -7.21 -5.69
CA TYR A 15 5.55 -6.89 -5.96
C TYR A 15 5.46 -5.56 -6.71
N ARG A 16 4.78 -5.57 -7.86
CA ARG A 16 4.59 -4.39 -8.67
C ARG A 16 3.27 -3.71 -8.31
N TYR A 17 3.39 -2.51 -7.76
CA TYR A 17 2.31 -1.64 -7.39
C TYR A 17 2.15 -0.51 -8.40
N THR A 18 0.94 0.03 -8.50
CA THR A 18 0.60 1.16 -9.37
C THR A 18 0.08 2.30 -8.51
N ALA A 19 0.61 3.51 -8.71
CA ALA A 19 0.10 4.72 -8.06
C ALA A 19 -1.40 4.88 -8.37
N LEU A 20 -2.19 5.14 -7.34
CA LEU A 20 -3.63 5.27 -7.49
C LEU A 20 -3.96 6.66 -8.02
N GLU A 21 -4.70 6.73 -9.12
CA GLU A 21 -5.27 7.99 -9.59
C GLU A 21 -6.62 8.20 -8.89
N GLU A 22 -6.68 9.13 -7.93
CA GLU A 22 -7.86 9.35 -7.07
C GLU A 22 -9.13 9.78 -7.84
N ASP A 23 -8.96 10.41 -9.00
CA ASP A 23 -10.07 10.91 -9.84
C ASP A 23 -10.73 9.81 -10.70
N ARG A 24 -10.26 8.57 -10.60
CA ARG A 24 -10.82 7.44 -11.35
C ARG A 24 -11.88 6.68 -10.56
N ILE A 25 -12.83 6.11 -11.29
CA ILE A 25 -13.73 5.10 -10.75
C ILE A 25 -12.90 3.87 -10.37
N LEU A 26 -12.88 3.55 -9.08
CA LEU A 26 -12.12 2.42 -8.55
C LEU A 26 -12.88 1.10 -8.72
N PRO A 27 -12.19 0.00 -9.05
CA PRO A 27 -12.84 -1.27 -9.28
C PRO A 27 -13.37 -1.87 -7.96
N PRO A 28 -14.51 -2.57 -7.97
CA PRO A 28 -15.00 -3.35 -6.83
C PRO A 28 -14.26 -4.69 -6.74
N ALA A 29 -12.93 -4.62 -6.64
CA ALA A 29 -12.04 -5.78 -6.63
C ALA A 29 -11.10 -5.71 -5.43
N GLY A 30 -10.79 -6.90 -4.90
CA GLY A 30 -9.81 -7.01 -3.82
C GLY A 30 -8.42 -6.56 -4.25
N ALA A 31 -7.70 -5.94 -3.35
CA ALA A 31 -6.38 -5.38 -3.62
C ALA A 31 -5.52 -5.29 -2.37
N ASN A 32 -4.22 -5.35 -2.56
CA ASN A 32 -3.25 -4.83 -1.61
C ASN A 32 -3.05 -3.34 -1.89
N TYR A 33 -2.82 -2.57 -0.84
CA TYR A 33 -2.44 -1.16 -0.95
C TYR A 33 -1.28 -0.84 -0.02
N VAL A 34 -0.43 0.06 -0.47
CA VAL A 34 0.74 0.54 0.25
C VAL A 34 0.66 2.05 0.30
N ILE A 35 0.76 2.62 1.50
CA ILE A 35 0.99 4.06 1.67
C ILE A 35 2.47 4.26 1.88
N CYS A 36 3.05 5.18 1.11
CA CYS A 36 4.48 5.37 1.08
C CYS A 36 4.86 6.81 0.79
N LYS A 37 6.11 7.16 1.07
CA LYS A 37 6.73 8.40 0.61
C LYS A 37 7.74 8.13 -0.49
N PRO A 38 7.84 8.97 -1.53
CA PRO A 38 8.92 8.87 -2.48
C PRO A 38 10.26 9.13 -1.80
N THR A 39 11.28 8.34 -2.18
CA THR A 39 12.67 8.58 -1.79
C THR A 39 13.56 8.65 -3.04
N SER A 40 14.83 8.99 -2.87
CA SER A 40 15.79 9.04 -3.99
C SER A 40 16.04 7.67 -4.65
N GLN A 41 15.72 6.57 -3.96
CA GLN A 41 15.99 5.19 -4.42
C GLN A 41 14.74 4.30 -4.51
N GLY A 42 13.54 4.87 -4.36
CA GLY A 42 12.30 4.12 -4.40
C GLY A 42 11.23 4.77 -3.55
N VAL A 43 10.72 4.03 -2.58
CA VAL A 43 9.72 4.50 -1.64
C VAL A 43 10.05 4.05 -0.22
N ASP A 44 9.66 4.87 0.75
CA ASP A 44 9.63 4.52 2.16
C ASP A 44 8.21 4.05 2.51
N VAL A 45 8.08 2.81 2.97
CA VAL A 45 6.76 2.17 3.19
C VAL A 45 6.25 2.55 4.57
N LEU A 46 5.18 3.32 4.62
CA LEU A 46 4.58 3.82 5.86
C LEU A 46 3.48 2.90 6.39
N TYR A 47 2.69 2.32 5.48
CA TYR A 47 1.61 1.40 5.80
C TYR A 47 1.38 0.37 4.69
N VAL A 48 1.01 -0.86 5.06
CA VAL A 48 0.61 -1.94 4.15
C VAL A 48 -0.75 -2.49 4.59
N GLY A 49 -1.69 -2.50 3.67
CA GLY A 49 -3.05 -2.98 3.91
C GLY A 49 -3.57 -3.85 2.77
N GLU A 50 -4.73 -4.46 3.02
CA GLU A 50 -5.52 -5.15 2.00
C GLU A 50 -7.00 -4.76 2.11
N THR A 51 -7.74 -5.03 1.05
CA THR A 51 -9.18 -4.85 1.01
C THR A 51 -9.82 -5.89 0.09
N ASP A 52 -11.08 -6.20 0.36
CA ASP A 52 -11.93 -6.98 -0.54
C ASP A 52 -12.51 -6.15 -1.70
N SER A 53 -12.43 -4.81 -1.62
CA SER A 53 -12.95 -3.90 -2.64
C SER A 53 -12.28 -2.52 -2.58
N LEU A 54 -11.49 -2.17 -3.59
CA LEU A 54 -10.91 -0.82 -3.71
C LEU A 54 -11.98 0.28 -3.79
N ALA A 55 -13.16 -0.02 -4.32
CA ALA A 55 -14.28 0.93 -4.37
C ALA A 55 -14.75 1.39 -2.98
N ARG A 56 -14.43 0.66 -1.90
CA ARG A 56 -14.74 1.08 -0.52
C ARG A 56 -13.81 2.17 0.00
N THR A 57 -12.71 2.47 -0.70
CA THR A 57 -11.76 3.54 -0.35
C THR A 57 -11.23 3.47 1.08
N VAL A 58 -11.08 2.25 1.63
CA VAL A 58 -10.67 2.02 3.03
C VAL A 58 -9.28 2.55 3.38
N TRP A 59 -8.51 2.98 2.39
CA TRP A 59 -7.15 3.53 2.50
C TRP A 59 -7.13 5.05 2.70
N ARG A 60 -8.26 5.76 2.51
CA ARG A 60 -8.31 7.23 2.54
C ARG A 60 -7.93 7.80 3.91
N ASP A 61 -8.43 7.20 4.99
CA ASP A 61 -8.17 7.68 6.35
C ASP A 61 -6.70 7.48 6.73
N GLN A 62 -6.12 6.33 6.37
CA GLN A 62 -4.70 6.07 6.58
C GLN A 62 -3.85 7.00 5.72
N LEU A 63 -4.23 7.28 4.47
CA LEU A 63 -3.51 8.24 3.63
C LEU A 63 -3.55 9.65 4.21
N ALA A 64 -4.70 10.10 4.69
CA ALA A 64 -4.84 11.39 5.36
C ALA A 64 -3.94 11.47 6.61
N LYS A 65 -3.94 10.42 7.44
CA LYS A 65 -3.03 10.32 8.59
C LYS A 65 -1.56 10.34 8.15
N ALA A 66 -1.21 9.64 7.08
CA ALA A 66 0.16 9.60 6.59
C ALA A 66 0.62 10.98 6.10
N LYS A 67 -0.24 11.73 5.42
CA LYS A 67 0.04 13.10 4.97
C LYS A 67 0.24 14.05 6.15
N ASP A 68 -0.60 13.94 7.17
CA ASP A 68 -0.50 14.77 8.39
C ASP A 68 0.81 14.50 9.18
N VAL A 69 1.16 13.23 9.38
CA VAL A 69 2.31 12.85 10.24
C VAL A 69 3.63 12.87 9.49
N TYR A 70 3.64 12.42 8.23
CA TYR A 70 4.87 12.18 7.47
C TYR A 70 5.05 13.16 6.30
N GLY A 71 4.04 13.93 5.90
CA GLY A 71 4.12 14.99 4.88
C GLY A 71 3.25 14.75 3.64
N ASP A 72 2.89 15.85 2.96
CA ASP A 72 1.93 15.88 1.85
C ASP A 72 2.32 15.04 0.62
N ASP A 73 3.60 14.69 0.48
CA ASP A 73 4.12 13.83 -0.58
C ASP A 73 3.88 12.33 -0.34
N ALA A 74 3.20 11.97 0.75
CA ALA A 74 2.69 10.61 0.95
C ALA A 74 1.63 10.25 -0.12
N ASP A 75 1.79 9.06 -0.69
CA ASP A 75 1.02 8.55 -1.82
C ASP A 75 0.52 7.12 -1.54
N VAL A 76 -0.53 6.72 -2.25
CA VAL A 76 -1.10 5.37 -2.16
C VAL A 76 -0.86 4.60 -3.45
N LEU A 77 -0.27 3.43 -3.30
CA LEU A 77 -0.05 2.49 -4.38
C LEU A 77 -0.97 1.29 -4.20
N THR A 78 -1.45 0.73 -5.31
CA THR A 78 -2.37 -0.42 -5.27
C THR A 78 -1.92 -1.55 -6.18
N ARG A 79 -2.32 -2.76 -5.82
CA ARG A 79 -2.15 -3.97 -6.61
C ARG A 79 -3.41 -4.83 -6.51
N LEU A 80 -4.11 -5.02 -7.63
CA LEU A 80 -5.31 -5.86 -7.68
C LEU A 80 -4.97 -7.32 -7.44
N ASN A 81 -5.72 -7.96 -6.55
CA ASN A 81 -5.55 -9.36 -6.23
C ASN A 81 -6.85 -9.96 -5.70
N VAL A 82 -7.40 -10.91 -6.45
CA VAL A 82 -8.72 -11.50 -6.16
C VAL A 82 -8.71 -12.52 -5.02
N ARG A 83 -7.55 -13.10 -4.67
CA ARG A 83 -7.45 -14.16 -3.65
C ARG A 83 -7.02 -13.58 -2.30
N SER A 84 -7.88 -13.67 -1.28
CA SER A 84 -7.57 -13.17 0.08
C SER A 84 -6.29 -13.77 0.65
N ALA A 85 -6.08 -15.08 0.51
CA ALA A 85 -4.87 -15.74 1.01
C ALA A 85 -3.57 -15.17 0.39
N VAL A 86 -3.60 -14.77 -0.89
CA VAL A 86 -2.43 -14.15 -1.53
C VAL A 86 -2.25 -12.72 -1.02
N ARG A 87 -3.34 -11.98 -0.79
CA ARG A 87 -3.25 -10.62 -0.23
C ARG A 87 -2.66 -10.60 1.18
N LEU A 88 -3.10 -11.53 2.03
CA LEU A 88 -2.58 -11.65 3.39
C LEU A 88 -1.10 -12.05 3.39
N ALA A 89 -0.72 -13.05 2.59
CA ALA A 89 0.68 -13.45 2.46
C ALA A 89 1.58 -12.30 1.96
N GLU A 90 1.12 -11.55 0.96
CA GLU A 90 1.85 -10.37 0.45
C GLU A 90 1.93 -9.25 1.50
N GLN A 91 0.85 -9.00 2.23
CA GLN A 91 0.82 -8.01 3.30
C GLN A 91 1.82 -8.36 4.41
N ASP A 92 1.80 -9.60 4.90
CA ASP A 92 2.71 -10.07 5.94
C ASP A 92 4.16 -9.98 5.47
N ASP A 93 4.44 -10.40 4.23
CA ASP A 93 5.77 -10.37 3.62
C ASP A 93 6.35 -8.94 3.51
N LEU A 94 5.51 -7.95 3.21
CA LEU A 94 5.89 -6.54 3.16
C LEU A 94 6.02 -5.93 4.57
N ILE A 95 5.14 -6.28 5.50
CA ILE A 95 5.24 -5.79 6.89
C ILE A 95 6.51 -6.31 7.55
N GLU A 96 6.86 -7.57 7.33
CA GLU A 96 8.08 -8.15 7.89
C GLU A 96 9.36 -7.49 7.37
N GLU A 97 9.41 -7.16 6.08
CA GLU A 97 10.58 -6.52 5.46
C GLU A 97 10.73 -5.05 5.84
N HIS A 98 9.65 -4.27 5.77
CA HIS A 98 9.72 -2.81 5.89
C HIS A 98 9.43 -2.30 7.31
N GLN A 99 8.86 -3.13 8.17
CA GLN A 99 8.41 -2.75 9.52
C GLN A 99 7.67 -1.39 9.55
N PRO A 100 6.59 -1.22 8.77
CA PRO A 100 6.01 0.10 8.54
C PRO A 100 5.46 0.68 9.85
N PRO A 101 5.79 1.94 10.19
CA PRO A 101 5.47 2.51 11.50
C PRO A 101 3.96 2.55 11.78
N MET A 102 3.14 2.83 10.76
CA MET A 102 1.68 2.91 10.93
C MET A 102 1.02 1.53 11.08
N ASN A 103 1.67 0.43 10.66
CA ASN A 103 1.19 -0.92 10.94
C ASN A 103 1.48 -1.34 12.39
N ALA A 104 2.59 -0.87 12.97
CA ALA A 104 2.92 -1.12 14.38
C ALA A 104 1.91 -0.43 15.31
N GLU A 105 1.57 0.84 15.03
CA GLU A 105 0.57 1.61 15.79
C GLU A 105 -0.83 0.97 15.78
N ALA A 106 -1.24 0.38 14.66
CA ALA A 106 -2.56 -0.27 14.55
C ALA A 106 -2.65 -1.59 15.34
N ARG A 107 -1.52 -2.13 15.79
CA ARG A 107 -1.41 -3.38 16.57
C ARG A 107 -1.16 -3.12 18.07
N ALA A 108 -0.89 -1.89 18.46
CA ALA A 108 -0.66 -1.46 19.85
C ALA A 108 -1.97 -1.07 20.54
#